data_AF-A0A7J4HZF7-F1
#
_entry.id   AF-A0A7J4HZF7-F1
#
_cell.length_a   1.000
_cell.length_b   1.000
_cell.length_c   1.000
_cell.angle_alpha   90.00
_cell.angle_beta   90.00
_cell.angle_gamma   90.00
#
_symmetry.space_group_name_H-M   'P 1'
#
loop_
_entity.id
_entity.type
_entity.pdbx_description
1 polymer ?
#
loop_
_entity_poly.entity_id
_entity_poly.type
_entity_poly.pdbx_seq_one_letter_code
_entity_poly.pdbx_strand_id
1 'polypeptide(L)'
;MKDMKDHHKDHGTPHRAQETLEQVIQTKIKPILETNLQRVLGVTIEELNKDISSRLQKNPLLDFPIDTSISFKQAKKQFKNQYLKKLLQIRYGNISEVAKLADVDRRSIHRIVKESKLNVDKIRHDMARAYDVKREAVTQIIEDVLNSYKEVIHPVKLEKAYENVNEVSKEVLEQLPEEPLTLKEAETNFEREFLQKALKENQDNLTQTAKQIGLRYETLHRKIKKLGLINTA
;
A
#
# COMPACT_ATOMS: atom_id res chain seq x y z
N MET A 1 9.54 47.32 40.66
CA MET A 1 9.59 46.85 39.26
C MET A 1 9.74 45.35 39.31
N LYS A 2 8.73 44.63 38.83
CA LYS A 2 8.41 43.25 39.21
C LYS A 2 8.87 42.31 38.09
N ASP A 3 9.73 41.37 38.44
CA ASP A 3 10.19 40.29 37.57
C ASP A 3 8.99 39.46 37.08
N MET A 4 8.84 39.33 35.77
CA MET A 4 7.84 38.45 35.18
C MET A 4 8.55 37.47 34.24
N LYS A 5 8.52 36.20 34.68
CA LYS A 5 8.96 35.01 33.96
C LYS A 5 8.05 34.81 32.74
N ASP A 6 8.58 34.91 31.53
CA ASP A 6 7.88 34.37 30.36
C ASP A 6 8.21 32.89 30.20
N HIS A 7 7.24 32.08 30.63
CA HIS A 7 7.11 30.68 30.26
C HIS A 7 6.85 30.59 28.75
N HIS A 8 7.83 30.08 27.99
CA HIS A 8 7.52 29.49 26.69
C HIS A 8 6.67 28.24 26.91
N LYS A 9 5.35 28.40 26.72
CA LYS A 9 4.41 27.29 26.67
C LYS A 9 4.68 26.47 25.42
N ASP A 10 5.00 25.21 25.67
CA ASP A 10 4.99 24.11 24.74
C ASP A 10 3.62 24.03 24.04
N HIS A 11 3.57 24.43 22.77
CA HIS A 11 2.40 24.21 21.92
C HIS A 11 2.51 22.82 21.31
N GLY A 12 2.28 21.80 22.14
CA GLY A 12 1.84 20.50 21.68
C GLY A 12 0.49 20.67 20.99
N THR A 13 0.48 20.77 19.66
CA THR A 13 -0.75 20.66 18.87
C THR A 13 -1.43 19.33 19.23
N PRO A 14 -2.71 19.34 19.65
CA PRO A 14 -3.43 18.12 19.93
C PRO A 14 -3.60 17.35 18.62
N HIS A 15 -2.97 16.18 18.51
CA HIS A 15 -3.30 15.20 17.48
C HIS A 15 -4.77 14.79 17.68
N ARG A 16 -5.67 15.43 16.92
CA ARG A 16 -7.01 14.92 16.67
C ARG A 16 -6.83 13.48 16.23
N ALA A 17 -7.45 12.52 16.92
CA ALA A 17 -7.33 11.09 16.59
C ALA A 17 -7.73 10.91 15.13
N GLN A 18 -6.75 10.80 14.23
CA GLN A 18 -6.98 10.51 12.83
C GLN A 18 -7.52 9.08 12.77
N GLU A 19 -8.63 8.87 12.05
CA GLU A 19 -9.15 7.52 11.81
C GLU A 19 -8.06 6.69 11.13
N THR A 20 -7.82 5.47 11.64
CA THR A 20 -6.81 4.60 11.03
C THR A 20 -7.22 4.22 9.61
N LEU A 21 -6.27 3.90 8.74
CA LEU A 21 -6.56 3.43 7.38
C LEU A 21 -7.56 2.26 7.37
N GLU A 22 -7.43 1.36 8.34
CA GLU A 22 -8.36 0.25 8.53
C GLU A 22 -9.78 0.73 8.87
N GLN A 23 -9.91 1.70 9.78
CA GLN A 23 -11.20 2.29 10.14
C GLN A 23 -11.84 2.99 8.94
N VAL A 24 -11.09 3.83 8.24
CA VAL A 24 -11.58 4.53 7.04
C VAL A 24 -12.04 3.55 5.96
N ILE A 25 -11.32 2.44 5.79
CA ILE A 25 -11.72 1.45 4.80
C ILE A 25 -13.02 0.76 5.18
N GLN A 26 -13.17 0.38 6.45
CA GLN A 26 -14.39 -0.26 6.93
C GLN A 26 -15.60 0.69 6.95
N THR A 27 -15.41 1.95 7.38
CA THR A 27 -16.53 2.87 7.63
C THR A 27 -16.90 3.72 6.42
N LYS A 28 -15.97 3.97 5.48
CA LYS A 28 -16.19 4.88 4.35
C LYS A 28 -16.03 4.21 2.99
N ILE A 29 -14.99 3.39 2.80
CA ILE A 29 -14.69 2.81 1.48
C ILE A 29 -15.55 1.57 1.19
N LYS A 30 -15.75 0.66 2.14
CA LYS A 30 -16.61 -0.52 1.95
C LYS A 30 -18.04 -0.14 1.51
N PRO A 31 -18.71 0.85 2.13
CA PRO A 31 -20.02 1.32 1.67
C PRO A 31 -20.02 1.92 0.26
N ILE A 32 -18.96 2.65 -0.11
CA ILE A 32 -18.81 3.21 -1.47
C ILE A 32 -18.73 2.10 -2.50
N LEU A 33 -17.92 1.07 -2.24
CA LEU A 33 -17.76 -0.09 -3.12
C LEU A 33 -19.08 -0.86 -3.24
N GLU A 34 -19.72 -1.17 -2.10
CA GLU A 34 -21.01 -1.87 -2.05
C GLU A 34 -22.07 -1.13 -2.86
N THR A 35 -22.24 0.18 -2.63
CA THR A 35 -23.28 0.99 -3.30
C THR A 35 -23.04 1.08 -4.80
N ASN A 36 -21.80 1.38 -5.22
CA ASN A 36 -21.49 1.59 -6.63
C ASN A 36 -21.52 0.28 -7.42
N LEU A 37 -20.93 -0.79 -6.88
CA LEU A 37 -20.88 -2.07 -7.57
C LEU A 37 -22.22 -2.79 -7.55
N GLN A 38 -23.03 -2.65 -6.50
CA GLN A 38 -24.41 -3.14 -6.51
C GLN A 38 -25.24 -2.42 -7.57
N ARG A 39 -25.10 -1.10 -7.72
CA ARG A 39 -25.82 -0.33 -8.76
C ARG A 39 -25.52 -0.86 -10.16
N VAL A 40 -24.27 -1.21 -10.42
CA VAL A 40 -23.81 -1.61 -11.75
C VAL A 40 -24.02 -3.11 -12.03
N LEU A 41 -23.68 -3.97 -11.07
CA LEU A 41 -23.79 -5.43 -11.17
C LEU A 41 -25.22 -5.93 -10.87
N GLY A 42 -26.04 -5.12 -10.22
CA GLY A 42 -27.40 -5.44 -9.77
C GLY A 42 -27.45 -6.36 -8.55
N VAL A 43 -26.30 -6.75 -7.99
CA VAL A 43 -26.16 -7.62 -6.82
C VAL A 43 -24.94 -7.20 -6.00
N THR A 44 -24.97 -7.45 -4.70
CA THR A 44 -23.81 -7.26 -3.82
C THR A 44 -22.97 -8.53 -3.83
N ILE A 45 -21.67 -8.39 -4.13
CA ILE A 45 -20.70 -9.49 -4.09
C ILE A 45 -19.74 -9.21 -2.91
N GLU A 46 -20.05 -9.76 -1.73
CA GLU A 46 -19.29 -9.50 -0.50
C GLU A 46 -17.79 -9.83 -0.63
N GLU A 47 -17.45 -10.97 -1.24
CA GLU A 47 -16.04 -11.37 -1.38
C GLU A 47 -15.26 -10.42 -2.30
N LEU A 48 -15.89 -9.88 -3.34
CA LEU A 48 -15.30 -8.89 -4.23
C LEU A 48 -15.04 -7.57 -3.48
N ASN A 49 -16.02 -7.09 -2.71
CA ASN A 49 -15.86 -5.87 -1.90
C ASN A 49 -14.76 -6.04 -0.84
N LYS A 50 -14.70 -7.22 -0.23
CA LYS A 50 -13.67 -7.60 0.72
C LYS A 50 -12.30 -7.69 0.06
N ASP A 51 -12.18 -8.22 -1.15
CA ASP A 51 -10.92 -8.30 -1.90
C ASP A 51 -10.40 -6.91 -2.27
N ILE A 52 -11.27 -6.04 -2.81
CA ILE A 52 -10.91 -4.65 -3.12
C ILE A 52 -10.50 -3.93 -1.83
N SER A 53 -11.34 -3.99 -0.78
CA SER A 53 -11.05 -3.34 0.51
C SER A 53 -9.76 -3.86 1.12
N SER A 54 -9.48 -5.16 1.03
CA SER A 54 -8.25 -5.77 1.53
C SER A 54 -7.04 -5.31 0.74
N ARG A 55 -7.14 -5.15 -0.59
CA ARG A 55 -6.05 -4.59 -1.41
C ARG A 55 -5.84 -3.10 -1.15
N LEU A 56 -6.92 -2.33 -0.95
CA LEU A 56 -6.85 -0.92 -0.56
C LEU A 56 -6.28 -0.74 0.86
N GLN A 57 -6.57 -1.65 1.79
CA GLN A 57 -5.99 -1.67 3.15
C GLN A 57 -4.48 -1.86 3.11
N LYS A 58 -4.01 -2.58 2.08
CA LYS A 58 -2.58 -2.79 1.84
C LYS A 58 -1.90 -1.63 1.11
N ASN A 59 -2.64 -0.52 0.93
CA ASN A 59 -2.26 0.76 0.34
C ASN A 59 -2.23 0.72 -1.21
N PRO A 60 -3.15 1.45 -1.89
CA PRO A 60 -3.23 1.44 -3.35
C PRO A 60 -1.97 1.90 -4.07
N LEU A 61 -1.06 2.57 -3.38
CA LEU A 61 0.16 3.10 -3.98
C LEU A 61 1.29 2.06 -4.11
N LEU A 62 1.09 0.85 -3.55
CA LEU A 62 2.13 -0.13 -3.27
C LEU A 62 1.86 -1.53 -3.83
N ASP A 63 1.00 -1.67 -4.84
CA ASP A 63 0.92 -2.92 -5.60
C ASP A 63 2.20 -3.03 -6.47
N PHE A 64 3.32 -3.34 -5.80
CA PHE A 64 4.57 -3.59 -6.46
C PHE A 64 4.56 -5.04 -6.91
N PRO A 65 4.84 -5.32 -8.19
CA PRO A 65 4.87 -6.69 -8.68
C PRO A 65 5.83 -7.53 -7.82
N ILE A 66 5.27 -8.52 -7.13
CA ILE A 66 6.03 -9.43 -6.28
C ILE A 66 6.68 -10.47 -7.17
N ASP A 67 7.99 -10.36 -7.37
CA ASP A 67 8.79 -11.34 -8.08
C ASP A 67 9.47 -12.29 -7.09
N THR A 68 8.93 -13.51 -6.97
CA THR A 68 9.44 -14.60 -6.13
C THR A 68 10.57 -15.41 -6.79
N SER A 69 10.94 -15.08 -8.04
CA SER A 69 12.08 -15.70 -8.73
C SER A 69 13.43 -15.17 -8.23
N ILE A 70 13.43 -13.98 -7.63
CA ILE A 70 14.61 -13.36 -7.02
C ILE A 70 14.67 -13.61 -5.51
N SER A 71 15.85 -13.46 -4.92
CA SER A 71 16.01 -13.66 -3.48
C SER A 71 15.19 -12.65 -2.66
N PHE A 72 14.70 -13.08 -1.50
CA PHE A 72 13.95 -12.23 -0.57
C PHE A 72 14.68 -10.93 -0.24
N LYS A 73 16.01 -10.99 -0.08
CA LYS A 73 16.84 -9.81 0.21
C LYS A 73 16.83 -8.81 -0.96
N GLN A 74 16.90 -9.30 -2.20
CA GLN A 74 16.85 -8.46 -3.39
C GLN A 74 15.44 -7.87 -3.57
N ALA A 75 14.40 -8.70 -3.46
CA ALA A 75 13.01 -8.26 -3.57
C ALA A 75 12.67 -7.19 -2.53
N LYS A 76 13.06 -7.39 -1.27
CA LYS A 76 12.88 -6.40 -0.20
C LYS A 76 13.61 -5.08 -0.48
N LYS A 77 14.82 -5.15 -1.05
CA LYS A 77 15.57 -3.94 -1.45
C LYS A 77 14.86 -3.20 -2.60
N GLN A 78 14.37 -3.93 -3.60
CA GLN A 78 13.62 -3.35 -4.73
C GLN A 78 12.33 -2.68 -4.24
N PHE A 79 11.54 -3.39 -3.42
CA PHE A 79 10.35 -2.84 -2.77
C PHE A 79 10.64 -1.53 -2.05
N LYS A 80 11.66 -1.50 -1.17
CA LYS A 80 12.04 -0.30 -0.41
C LYS A 80 12.34 0.90 -1.32
N ASN A 81 13.06 0.67 -2.41
CA ASN A 81 13.41 1.73 -3.36
C ASN A 81 12.18 2.23 -4.12
N GLN A 82 11.30 1.33 -4.54
CA GLN A 82 10.07 1.68 -5.23
C GLN A 82 9.09 2.42 -4.30
N TYR A 83 8.96 1.97 -3.05
CA TYR A 83 8.17 2.62 -2.00
C TYR A 83 8.57 4.08 -1.81
N LEU A 84 9.85 4.33 -1.55
CA LEU A 84 10.35 5.68 -1.30
C LEU A 84 10.33 6.55 -2.56
N LYS A 85 10.53 5.95 -3.74
CA LYS A 85 10.33 6.65 -5.02
C LYS A 85 8.89 7.15 -5.16
N LYS A 86 7.90 6.30 -4.86
CA LYS A 86 6.48 6.67 -4.90
C LYS A 86 6.17 7.76 -3.87
N LEU A 87 6.69 7.65 -2.65
CA LEU A 87 6.54 8.70 -1.63
C LEU A 87 7.14 10.04 -2.07
N LEU A 88 8.33 10.02 -2.67
CA LEU A 88 8.94 11.22 -3.24
C LEU A 88 8.11 11.80 -4.38
N GLN A 89 7.49 10.99 -5.23
CA GLN A 89 6.58 11.48 -6.26
C GLN A 89 5.34 12.16 -5.66
N ILE A 90 4.76 11.54 -4.63
CA ILE A 90 3.56 12.05 -3.95
C ILE A 90 3.85 13.37 -3.22
N ARG A 91 5.03 13.49 -2.61
CA ARG A 91 5.44 14.68 -1.84
C ARG A 91 6.36 15.60 -2.63
N TYR A 92 6.30 15.59 -3.95
CA TYR A 92 7.00 16.53 -4.83
C TYR A 92 8.50 16.63 -4.54
N GLY A 93 9.15 15.50 -4.25
CA GLY A 93 10.56 15.47 -3.93
C GLY A 93 10.93 16.19 -2.62
N ASN A 94 9.97 16.39 -1.71
CA ASN A 94 10.21 16.91 -0.37
C ASN A 94 10.82 15.81 0.50
N ILE A 95 12.14 15.80 0.56
CA ILE A 95 12.92 14.80 1.30
C ILE A 95 12.57 14.82 2.79
N SER A 96 12.38 16.00 3.39
CA SER A 96 12.10 16.13 4.83
C SER A 96 10.73 15.55 5.17
N GLU A 97 9.74 15.81 4.34
CA GLU A 97 8.38 15.30 4.54
C GLU A 97 8.32 13.78 4.32
N VAL A 98 8.98 13.28 3.27
CA VAL A 98 9.09 11.82 3.05
C VAL A 98 9.82 11.13 4.19
N ALA A 99 10.89 11.73 4.73
CA ALA A 99 11.60 11.18 5.88
C ALA A 99 10.70 11.08 7.12
N LYS A 100 9.89 12.12 7.37
CA LYS A 100 8.92 12.14 8.48
C LYS A 100 7.83 11.06 8.29
N LEU A 101 7.22 10.99 7.11
CA LEU A 101 6.14 10.03 6.82
C LEU A 101 6.63 8.58 6.82
N ALA A 102 7.81 8.33 6.24
CA ALA A 102 8.39 7.00 6.20
C ALA A 102 8.97 6.56 7.56
N ASP A 103 9.01 7.45 8.56
CA ASP A 103 9.68 7.26 9.86
C ASP A 103 11.14 6.81 9.71
N VAL A 104 11.91 7.56 8.91
CA VAL A 104 13.33 7.28 8.66
C VAL A 104 14.18 8.54 8.68
N ASP A 105 15.46 8.37 8.98
CA ASP A 105 16.41 9.48 8.90
C ASP A 105 16.51 10.05 7.47
N ARG A 106 16.58 11.38 7.37
CA ARG A 106 16.68 12.10 6.08
C ARG A 106 17.86 11.64 5.21
N ARG A 107 19.00 11.24 5.81
CA ARG A 107 20.15 10.71 5.05
C ARG A 107 19.81 9.39 4.37
N SER A 108 18.90 8.60 4.94
CA SER A 108 18.40 7.37 4.30
C SER A 108 17.68 7.66 3.00
N ILE A 109 16.88 8.73 2.96
CA ILE A 109 16.21 9.17 1.72
C ILE A 109 17.22 9.67 0.70
N HIS A 110 18.19 10.49 1.10
CA HIS A 110 19.27 10.96 0.21
C HIS A 110 20.09 9.81 -0.39
N ARG A 111 20.44 8.80 0.41
CA ARG A 111 21.14 7.61 -0.07
C ARG A 111 20.34 6.88 -1.14
N ILE A 112 19.03 6.72 -0.94
CA ILE A 112 18.17 5.98 -1.86
C ILE A 112 17.91 6.75 -3.15
N VAL A 113 17.77 8.08 -3.06
CA VAL A 113 17.71 8.96 -4.24
C VAL A 113 18.97 8.79 -5.09
N LYS A 114 20.14 8.78 -4.46
CA LYS A 114 21.44 8.60 -5.14
C LYS A 114 21.58 7.20 -5.75
N GLU A 115 21.27 6.16 -4.98
CA GLU A 115 21.34 4.76 -5.43
C GLU A 115 20.38 4.47 -6.60
N SER A 116 19.19 5.08 -6.58
CA SER A 116 18.14 4.85 -7.58
C SER A 116 18.23 5.80 -8.79
N LYS A 117 19.26 6.67 -8.84
CA LYS A 117 19.44 7.71 -9.87
C LYS A 117 18.18 8.59 -10.08
N LEU A 118 17.45 8.87 -9.00
CA LEU A 118 16.22 9.67 -9.05
C LEU A 118 16.56 11.16 -9.16
N ASN A 119 15.99 11.84 -10.14
CA ASN A 119 16.08 13.29 -10.24
C ASN A 119 14.88 13.91 -9.50
N VAL A 120 15.12 14.33 -8.27
CA VAL A 120 14.12 14.90 -7.37
C VAL A 120 13.61 16.26 -7.88
N ASP A 121 14.46 17.02 -8.56
CA ASP A 121 14.13 18.36 -9.07
C ASP A 121 13.15 18.31 -10.25
N LYS A 122 13.19 17.24 -11.06
CA LYS A 122 12.19 16.99 -12.12
C LYS A 122 10.81 16.67 -11.56
N ILE A 123 10.72 16.02 -10.40
CA ILE A 123 9.44 15.65 -9.76
C ILE A 123 8.69 16.89 -9.27
N ARG A 124 9.41 17.95 -8.87
CA ARG A 124 8.82 19.19 -8.36
C ARG A 124 8.03 19.99 -9.39
N HIS A 125 8.36 19.86 -10.68
CA HIS A 125 7.81 20.71 -11.73
C HIS A 125 6.52 20.15 -12.37
N ASP A 126 6.15 18.88 -12.11
CA ASP A 126 5.05 18.19 -12.80
C ASP A 126 3.76 18.06 -11.95
N MET A 127 3.26 19.20 -11.44
CA MET A 127 2.18 19.30 -10.44
C MET A 127 0.91 18.45 -10.71
N ALA A 128 0.57 18.18 -11.97
CA ALA A 128 -0.58 17.36 -12.36
C ALA A 128 -0.41 15.85 -12.07
N ARG A 129 0.83 15.32 -12.05
CA ARG A 129 1.07 13.87 -12.06
C ARG A 129 0.69 13.14 -10.76
N ALA A 130 0.72 13.79 -9.60
CA ALA A 130 0.56 13.08 -8.32
C ALA A 130 -0.89 12.61 -8.07
N TYR A 131 -1.88 13.45 -8.37
CA TYR A 131 -3.30 13.07 -8.27
C TYR A 131 -3.64 11.94 -9.23
N ASP A 132 -3.20 12.07 -10.49
CA ASP A 132 -3.39 11.03 -11.51
C ASP A 132 -2.72 9.71 -11.12
N VAL A 133 -1.51 9.76 -10.54
CA VAL A 133 -0.77 8.56 -10.11
C VAL A 133 -1.43 7.82 -8.94
N LYS A 134 -2.16 8.52 -8.06
CA LYS A 134 -2.94 7.87 -7.00
C LYS A 134 -4.22 7.26 -7.54
N ARG A 135 -4.94 7.99 -8.38
CA ARG A 135 -6.17 7.52 -9.02
C ARG A 135 -5.91 6.28 -9.88
N GLU A 136 -4.85 6.30 -10.67
CA GLU A 136 -4.43 5.18 -11.51
C GLU A 136 -4.19 3.91 -10.69
N ALA A 137 -3.55 4.06 -9.52
CA ALA A 137 -3.22 2.92 -8.69
C ALA A 137 -4.47 2.30 -8.03
N VAL A 138 -5.43 3.13 -7.61
CA VAL A 138 -6.74 2.66 -7.14
C VAL A 138 -7.52 1.98 -8.27
N THR A 139 -7.48 2.56 -9.48
CA THR A 139 -8.13 2.03 -10.69
C THR A 139 -7.62 0.63 -10.99
N GLN A 140 -6.29 0.44 -11.08
CA GLN A 140 -5.68 -0.85 -11.36
C GLN A 140 -6.09 -1.93 -10.34
N ILE A 141 -6.16 -1.58 -9.05
CA ILE A 141 -6.57 -2.53 -8.01
C ILE A 141 -8.00 -3.02 -8.21
N ILE A 142 -8.92 -2.10 -8.51
CA ILE A 142 -10.32 -2.45 -8.74
C ILE A 142 -10.43 -3.29 -10.02
N GLU A 143 -9.73 -2.93 -11.10
CA GLU A 143 -9.72 -3.67 -12.35
C GLU A 143 -9.15 -5.09 -12.20
N ASP A 144 -8.04 -5.24 -11.47
CA ASP A 144 -7.42 -6.54 -11.23
C ASP A 144 -8.32 -7.48 -10.45
N VAL A 145 -9.05 -6.95 -9.47
CA VAL A 145 -10.05 -7.72 -8.73
C VAL A 145 -11.20 -8.08 -9.66
N LEU A 146 -11.80 -7.13 -10.38
CA LEU A 146 -12.88 -7.40 -11.34
C LEU A 146 -12.49 -8.49 -12.36
N ASN A 147 -11.25 -8.44 -12.87
CA ASN A 147 -10.73 -9.42 -13.82
C ASN A 147 -10.64 -10.83 -13.23
N SER A 148 -10.35 -10.98 -11.93
CA SER A 148 -10.39 -12.28 -11.25
C SER A 148 -11.79 -12.90 -11.16
N TYR A 149 -12.85 -12.08 -11.28
CA TYR A 149 -14.25 -12.52 -11.26
C TYR A 149 -14.88 -12.61 -12.65
N LYS A 150 -14.10 -12.44 -13.74
CA LYS A 150 -14.63 -12.39 -15.12
C LYS A 150 -15.39 -13.65 -15.57
N GLU A 151 -15.04 -14.81 -15.01
CA GLU A 151 -15.69 -16.09 -15.33
C GLU A 151 -17.01 -16.28 -14.56
N VAL A 152 -17.22 -15.48 -13.50
CA VAL A 152 -18.38 -15.58 -12.60
C VAL A 152 -19.38 -14.46 -12.86
N ILE A 153 -18.92 -13.29 -13.28
CA ILE A 153 -19.75 -12.11 -13.57
C ILE A 153 -20.17 -12.13 -15.05
N HIS A 154 -21.45 -11.90 -15.31
CA HIS A 154 -21.97 -11.81 -16.68
C HIS A 154 -21.23 -10.71 -17.48
N PRO A 155 -20.78 -10.97 -18.72
CA PRO A 155 -19.92 -10.06 -19.48
C PRO A 155 -20.43 -8.62 -19.60
N VAL A 156 -21.72 -8.45 -19.90
CA VAL A 156 -22.35 -7.11 -20.02
C VAL A 156 -22.34 -6.33 -18.69
N LYS A 157 -22.45 -7.03 -17.55
CA LYS A 157 -22.39 -6.38 -16.23
C LYS A 157 -20.96 -6.03 -15.86
N LEU A 158 -20.02 -6.89 -16.26
CA LEU A 158 -18.59 -6.67 -16.06
C LEU A 158 -18.09 -5.46 -16.86
N GLU A 159 -18.52 -5.32 -18.12
CA GLU A 159 -18.19 -4.15 -18.96
C GLU A 159 -18.67 -2.84 -18.32
N LYS A 160 -19.93 -2.80 -17.87
CA LYS A 160 -20.45 -1.65 -17.12
C LYS A 160 -19.67 -1.37 -15.83
N ALA A 161 -19.20 -2.43 -15.16
CA ALA A 161 -18.37 -2.27 -13.97
C ALA A 161 -17.04 -1.60 -14.31
N TYR A 162 -16.39 -2.01 -15.41
CA TYR A 162 -15.18 -1.38 -15.94
C TYR A 162 -15.40 0.10 -16.30
N GLU A 163 -16.49 0.43 -16.97
CA GLU A 163 -16.85 1.83 -17.28
C GLU A 163 -16.97 2.70 -16.02
N ASN A 164 -17.48 2.12 -14.93
CA ASN A 164 -17.70 2.81 -13.67
C ASN A 164 -16.45 2.88 -12.76
N VAL A 165 -15.36 2.14 -13.06
CA VAL A 165 -14.17 2.08 -12.18
C VAL A 165 -13.57 3.47 -11.97
N ASN A 166 -13.57 4.33 -12.98
CA ASN A 166 -13.01 5.68 -12.87
C ASN A 166 -13.71 6.54 -11.80
N GLU A 167 -15.04 6.49 -11.76
CA GLU A 167 -15.85 7.24 -10.79
C GLU A 167 -15.66 6.67 -9.38
N VAL A 168 -15.73 5.34 -9.25
CA VAL A 168 -15.47 4.66 -7.97
C VAL A 168 -14.08 4.96 -7.45
N SER A 169 -13.07 4.94 -8.32
CA SER A 169 -11.68 5.22 -7.94
C SER A 169 -11.51 6.65 -7.43
N LYS A 170 -12.26 7.60 -8.00
CA LYS A 170 -12.27 9.00 -7.54
C LYS A 170 -12.92 9.11 -6.16
N GLU A 171 -14.10 8.52 -5.96
CA GLU A 171 -14.81 8.54 -4.67
C GLU A 171 -14.00 7.86 -3.55
N VAL A 172 -13.37 6.72 -3.86
CA VAL A 172 -12.47 6.02 -2.94
C VAL A 172 -11.26 6.89 -2.60
N LEU A 173 -10.65 7.55 -3.59
CA LEU A 173 -9.49 8.41 -3.38
C LEU A 173 -9.81 9.61 -2.48
N GLU A 174 -11.01 10.17 -2.58
CA GLU A 174 -11.48 11.28 -1.74
C GLU A 174 -11.65 10.89 -0.27
N GLN A 175 -11.85 9.59 0.02
CA GLN A 175 -11.99 9.10 1.39
C GLN A 175 -10.71 8.49 1.96
N LEU A 176 -9.74 8.09 1.14
CA LEU A 176 -8.48 7.52 1.63
C LEU A 176 -7.71 8.52 2.50
N PRO A 177 -7.15 8.11 3.65
CA PRO A 177 -6.36 9.00 4.48
C PRO A 177 -5.11 9.45 3.71
N GLU A 178 -4.76 10.73 3.85
CA GLU A 178 -3.63 11.34 3.14
C GLU A 178 -2.25 10.85 3.60
N GLU A 179 -2.20 10.18 4.76
CA GLU A 179 -0.97 9.73 5.40
C GLU A 179 -0.60 8.30 4.93
N PRO A 180 0.51 8.14 4.17
CA PRO A 180 1.01 6.83 3.80
C PRO A 180 1.59 6.10 5.02
N LEU A 181 1.69 4.77 4.92
CA LEU A 181 2.33 3.92 5.93
C LEU A 181 3.77 4.37 6.23
N THR A 182 4.27 4.04 7.42
CA THR A 182 5.71 4.11 7.67
C THR A 182 6.43 3.08 6.79
N LEU A 183 7.73 3.27 6.54
CA LEU A 183 8.50 2.30 5.75
C LEU A 183 8.52 0.92 6.41
N LYS A 184 8.50 0.87 7.74
CA LYS A 184 8.51 -0.37 8.51
C LYS A 184 7.21 -1.17 8.34
N GLU A 185 6.07 -0.48 8.37
CA GLU A 185 4.76 -1.09 8.13
C GLU A 185 4.65 -1.57 6.68
N ALA A 186 5.06 -0.73 5.73
CA ALA A 186 5.10 -1.07 4.32
C ALA A 186 5.98 -2.31 4.05
N GLU A 187 7.18 -2.37 4.64
CA GLU A 187 8.06 -3.55 4.53
C GLU A 187 7.45 -4.81 5.17
N THR A 188 6.68 -4.66 6.25
CA THR A 188 6.01 -5.79 6.91
C THR A 188 4.90 -6.35 6.03
N ASN A 189 4.14 -5.47 5.37
CA ASN A 189 3.09 -5.87 4.43
C ASN A 189 3.70 -6.58 3.21
N PHE A 190 4.72 -5.98 2.59
CA PHE A 190 5.46 -6.63 1.51
C PHE A 190 6.00 -8.00 1.92
N GLU A 191 6.62 -8.11 3.11
CA GLU A 191 7.18 -9.37 3.59
C GLU A 191 6.09 -10.45 3.73
N ARG A 192 4.91 -10.09 4.22
CA ARG A 192 3.77 -11.02 4.31
C ARG A 192 3.37 -11.54 2.94
N GLU A 193 3.17 -10.65 1.97
CA GLU A 193 2.69 -11.03 0.64
C GLU A 193 3.72 -11.82 -0.15
N PHE A 194 4.98 -11.40 -0.10
CA PHE A 194 6.08 -12.11 -0.74
C PHE A 194 6.17 -13.55 -0.23
N LEU A 195 6.14 -13.73 1.09
CA LEU A 195 6.22 -15.05 1.69
C LEU A 195 4.98 -15.89 1.40
N GLN A 196 3.79 -15.30 1.47
CA GLN A 196 2.54 -15.99 1.14
C GLN A 196 2.52 -16.47 -0.33
N LYS A 197 2.96 -15.62 -1.27
CA LYS A 197 3.07 -15.99 -2.68
C LYS A 197 4.10 -17.11 -2.89
N ALA A 198 5.29 -16.97 -2.31
CA ALA A 198 6.34 -17.98 -2.43
C ALA A 198 5.93 -19.34 -1.83
N LEU A 199 5.23 -19.33 -0.70
CA LEU A 199 4.67 -20.56 -0.09
C LEU A 199 3.66 -21.23 -1.02
N LYS A 200 2.71 -20.46 -1.56
CA LYS A 200 1.69 -20.97 -2.48
C LYS A 200 2.31 -21.60 -3.74
N GLU A 201 3.34 -20.97 -4.30
CA GLU A 201 4.09 -21.50 -5.46
C GLU A 201 4.80 -22.83 -5.16
N ASN A 202 5.20 -23.06 -3.91
CA ASN A 202 5.86 -24.28 -3.46
C ASN A 202 4.91 -25.24 -2.71
N GLN A 203 3.59 -25.05 -2.81
CA GLN A 203 2.60 -25.90 -2.12
C GLN A 203 2.87 -26.01 -0.61
N ASP A 204 3.21 -24.88 0.03
CA ASP A 204 3.54 -24.75 1.45
C ASP A 204 4.78 -25.54 1.90
N ASN A 205 5.61 -26.04 0.96
CA ASN A 205 6.86 -26.69 1.28
C ASN A 205 7.92 -25.67 1.74
N LEU A 206 8.09 -25.56 3.06
CA LEU A 206 9.03 -24.62 3.68
C LEU A 206 10.49 -24.79 3.22
N THR A 207 10.94 -26.03 3.02
CA THR A 207 12.32 -26.32 2.60
C THR A 207 12.57 -25.85 1.16
N GLN A 208 11.65 -26.15 0.25
CA GLN A 208 11.73 -25.70 -1.14
C GLN A 208 11.59 -24.18 -1.24
N THR A 209 10.62 -23.60 -0.52
CA THR A 209 10.40 -22.16 -0.43
C THR A 209 11.66 -21.43 0.03
N ALA A 210 12.26 -21.88 1.15
CA ALA A 210 13.48 -21.29 1.70
C ALA A 210 14.63 -21.29 0.68
N LYS A 211 14.80 -22.42 -0.02
CA LYS A 211 15.82 -22.57 -1.07
C LYS A 211 15.55 -21.64 -2.26
N GLN A 212 14.31 -21.57 -2.75
CA GLN A 212 13.92 -20.71 -3.88
C GLN A 212 14.24 -19.23 -3.59
N ILE A 213 13.77 -18.72 -2.44
CA ILE A 213 13.86 -17.29 -2.13
C ILE A 213 15.18 -16.92 -1.43
N GLY A 214 16.12 -17.87 -1.30
CA GLY A 214 17.44 -17.63 -0.73
C GLY A 214 17.42 -17.28 0.77
N LEU A 215 16.50 -17.86 1.54
CA LEU A 215 16.47 -17.75 3.00
C LEU A 215 16.91 -19.06 3.65
N ARG A 216 17.51 -18.96 4.86
CA ARG A 216 17.67 -20.15 5.72
C ARG A 216 16.29 -20.60 6.20
N TYR A 217 16.09 -21.91 6.29
CA TYR A 217 14.84 -22.52 6.75
C TYR A 217 14.36 -21.92 8.08
N GLU A 218 15.23 -21.81 9.08
CA GLU A 218 14.90 -21.30 10.41
C GLU A 218 14.49 -19.83 10.36
N THR A 219 15.08 -19.06 9.44
CA THR A 219 14.74 -17.64 9.22
C THR A 219 13.37 -17.51 8.58
N LEU A 220 13.07 -18.33 7.57
CA LEU A 220 11.77 -18.38 6.93
C LEU A 220 10.68 -18.77 7.94
N HIS A 221 10.89 -19.88 8.65
CA HIS A 221 9.95 -20.40 9.65
C HIS A 221 9.63 -19.35 10.73
N ARG A 222 10.66 -18.68 11.29
CA ARG A 222 10.48 -17.60 12.26
C ARG A 222 9.65 -16.43 11.70
N LYS A 223 9.87 -16.05 10.44
CA LYS A 223 9.15 -14.95 9.78
C LYS A 223 7.68 -15.31 9.56
N ILE A 224 7.39 -16.49 9.00
CA ILE A 224 6.04 -16.98 8.77
C ILE A 224 5.24 -17.07 10.08
N LYS A 225 5.86 -17.61 11.15
CA LYS A 225 5.24 -17.66 12.48
C LYS A 225 4.92 -16.26 13.02
N LYS A 226 5.86 -15.33 12.92
CA LYS A 226 5.66 -13.93 13.37
C LYS A 226 4.53 -13.23 12.60
N LEU A 227 4.35 -13.57 11.33
CA LEU A 227 3.35 -12.96 10.45
C LEU A 227 1.99 -13.66 10.51
N GLY A 228 1.85 -14.75 11.28
CA GLY A 228 0.62 -15.52 11.38
C GLY A 228 0.28 -16.31 10.11
N LEU A 229 1.27 -16.60 9.26
CA LEU A 229 1.06 -17.32 7.99
C LEU A 229 1.01 -18.85 8.17
N ILE A 230 1.31 -19.36 9.37
CA ILE A 230 1.09 -20.74 9.77
C ILE A 230 0.37 -20.76 11.12
N ASN A 231 -0.73 -21.51 11.21
CA ASN A 231 -1.35 -21.86 12.47
C ASN A 231 -0.62 -23.08 13.03
N THR A 232 0.32 -22.87 13.96
CA THR A 232 0.68 -23.94 14.90
C THR A 232 -0.41 -23.97 15.96
N ALA A 233 -1.36 -24.90 15.80
CA ALA A 233 -2.17 -25.41 16.92
C ALA A 233 -1.26 -26.16 17.91
#